data_AF-A0A3N5K4A1-F1
#
_entry.id   AF-A0A3N5K4A1-F1
#
_cell.length_a   1.000
_cell.length_b   1.000
_cell.length_c   1.000
_cell.angle_alpha   90.00
_cell.angle_beta   90.00
_cell.angle_gamma   90.00
#
_symmetry.space_group_name_H-M   'P 1'
#
loop_
_entity.id
_entity.type
_entity.pdbx_description
1 polymer ?
#
loop_
_entity_poly.entity_id
_entity_poly.type
_entity_poly.pdbx_seq_one_letter_code
_entity_poly.pdbx_strand_id
1 'polypeptide(L)'
;MKEDAVLIFALPRTGSTNLMRALNCHPALRICNEPFNGDSGSIEGLGPVNGAAALDAGLERIWVEHNGIKHVWDSGGWPFTTSRLNQRLLLRSAGRVIFLTRRNLLQQVVSNELTFQTRFYNHWQGPERDRPTEFTYRNLDERRLRHCLRAWPRAAAKFRRKLLRSGLRTHLLEYEEVFGPDKDLATRRGRLGRVLEFLGRSLEDDRVDRRRIDELLDPGMARVNSAEIYFRVPGIEAIERKFGSDRTGWLFR
;
A
#
# COMPACT_ATOMS: atom_id res chain seq x y z
N MET A 1 -19.48 -7.67 -11.78
CA MET A 1 -18.25 -6.86 -11.69
C MET A 1 -18.66 -5.43 -11.98
N LYS A 2 -18.37 -4.48 -11.08
CA LYS A 2 -18.71 -3.06 -11.29
C LYS A 2 -17.59 -2.45 -12.14
N GLU A 3 -17.90 -2.07 -13.38
CA GLU A 3 -16.91 -1.69 -14.39
C GLU A 3 -16.03 -0.50 -13.96
N ASP A 4 -16.61 0.43 -13.20
CA ASP A 4 -15.90 1.59 -12.66
C ASP A 4 -15.31 1.40 -11.27
N ALA A 5 -15.46 0.22 -10.66
CA ALA A 5 -14.84 -0.05 -9.37
C ALA A 5 -13.32 -0.16 -9.50
N VAL A 6 -12.62 0.40 -8.52
CA VAL A 6 -11.16 0.45 -8.43
C VAL A 6 -10.65 -0.44 -7.31
N LEU A 7 -9.60 -1.22 -7.57
CA LEU A 7 -8.88 -1.95 -6.54
C LEU A 7 -7.40 -1.54 -6.52
N ILE A 8 -6.95 -0.93 -5.42
CA ILE A 8 -5.51 -0.79 -5.14
C ILE A 8 -5.09 -2.06 -4.40
N PHE A 9 -4.32 -2.92 -5.06
CA PHE A 9 -3.92 -4.22 -4.53
C PHE A 9 -2.41 -4.23 -4.28
N ALA A 10 -2.01 -4.33 -3.01
CA ALA A 10 -0.61 -4.08 -2.64
C ALA A 10 -0.13 -4.95 -1.47
N LEU A 11 1.18 -5.22 -1.42
CA LEU A 11 1.83 -5.69 -0.19
C LEU A 11 1.91 -4.56 0.85
N PRO A 12 2.17 -4.85 2.15
CA PRO A 12 2.34 -3.84 3.17
C PRO A 12 3.50 -2.89 2.84
N ARG A 13 3.40 -1.63 3.28
CA ARG A 13 4.48 -0.62 3.19
C ARG A 13 4.98 -0.29 1.77
N THR A 14 4.07 -0.39 0.80
CA THR A 14 4.25 -0.03 -0.62
C THR A 14 3.76 1.38 -0.95
N GLY A 15 3.29 2.16 0.03
CA GLY A 15 2.72 3.50 -0.18
C GLY A 15 1.24 3.50 -0.61
N SER A 16 0.56 2.36 -0.57
CA SER A 16 -0.85 2.22 -0.96
C SER A 16 -1.79 3.17 -0.21
N THR A 17 -1.54 3.44 1.08
CA THR A 17 -2.33 4.41 1.86
C THR A 17 -2.18 5.83 1.32
N ASN A 18 -0.96 6.29 1.02
CA ASN A 18 -0.74 7.64 0.48
C ASN A 18 -1.34 7.76 -0.92
N LEU A 19 -1.18 6.74 -1.75
CA LEU A 19 -1.82 6.68 -3.07
C LEU A 19 -3.34 6.77 -2.96
N MET A 20 -3.97 5.96 -2.11
CA MET A 20 -5.41 5.99 -1.88
C MET A 20 -5.89 7.37 -1.45
N ARG A 21 -5.18 8.03 -0.54
CA ARG A 21 -5.53 9.37 -0.06
C ARG A 21 -5.41 10.42 -1.16
N ALA A 22 -4.32 10.39 -1.93
CA ALA A 22 -4.13 11.30 -3.05
C ALA A 22 -5.21 11.10 -4.13
N LEU A 23 -5.62 9.86 -4.38
CA LEU A 23 -6.73 9.56 -5.28
C LEU A 23 -8.07 10.04 -4.73
N ASN A 24 -8.32 9.92 -3.42
CA ASN A 24 -9.54 10.42 -2.77
C ASN A 24 -9.62 11.96 -2.71
N CYS A 25 -8.56 12.70 -3.09
CA CYS A 25 -8.66 14.14 -3.33
C CYS A 25 -9.45 14.47 -4.61
N HIS A 26 -9.72 13.48 -5.47
CA HIS A 26 -10.59 13.65 -6.64
C HIS A 26 -12.05 13.38 -6.24
N PRO A 27 -13.02 14.29 -6.53
CA PRO A 27 -14.39 14.19 -6.02
C PRO A 27 -15.17 12.96 -6.49
N ALA A 28 -14.81 12.43 -7.67
CA ALA A 28 -15.39 11.21 -8.22
C ALA A 28 -14.83 9.90 -7.62
N LEU A 29 -13.87 9.95 -6.69
CA LEU A 29 -13.25 8.75 -6.09
C LEU A 29 -13.57 8.69 -4.59
N ARG A 30 -14.05 7.52 -4.15
CA ARG A 30 -14.37 7.19 -2.77
C ARG A 30 -13.81 5.81 -2.48
N ILE A 31 -12.49 5.74 -2.34
CA ILE A 31 -11.76 4.51 -2.09
C ILE A 31 -11.75 4.20 -0.59
N CYS A 32 -12.31 3.05 -0.22
CA CYS A 32 -12.36 2.57 1.16
C CYS A 32 -10.99 2.04 1.61
N ASN A 33 -10.62 2.33 2.86
CA ASN A 33 -9.32 1.98 3.44
C ASN A 33 -9.35 0.60 4.10
N GLU A 34 -8.85 -0.44 3.42
CA GLU A 34 -8.70 -1.80 3.97
C GLU A 34 -9.97 -2.32 4.69
N PRO A 35 -11.14 -2.37 4.02
CA PRO A 35 -12.42 -2.73 4.68
C PRO A 35 -12.44 -4.15 5.26
N PHE A 36 -11.49 -4.99 4.85
CA PHE A 36 -11.34 -6.37 5.32
C PHE A 36 -10.28 -6.54 6.41
N ASN A 37 -9.59 -5.46 6.81
CA ASN A 37 -8.66 -5.47 7.92
C ASN A 37 -9.42 -5.11 9.21
N GLY A 38 -9.48 -6.06 10.15
CA GLY A 38 -10.19 -5.88 11.42
C GLY A 38 -9.67 -4.72 12.28
N ASP A 39 -8.41 -4.32 12.10
CA ASP A 39 -7.77 -3.30 12.94
C ASP A 39 -7.87 -1.87 12.39
N SER A 40 -8.17 -1.68 11.10
CA SER A 40 -7.97 -0.38 10.41
C SER A 40 -9.21 0.25 9.78
N GLY A 41 -10.40 -0.24 10.16
CA GLY A 41 -11.68 0.25 9.64
C GLY A 41 -12.42 -0.85 8.91
N SER A 42 -12.97 -1.80 9.68
CA SER A 42 -14.10 -2.56 9.18
C SER A 42 -15.21 -1.56 8.86
N ILE A 43 -15.82 -1.70 7.68
CA ILE A 43 -17.14 -1.10 7.49
C ILE A 43 -18.02 -1.66 8.61
N GLU A 44 -18.74 -0.76 9.28
CA GLU A 44 -19.53 -1.14 10.45
C GLU A 44 -20.45 -2.32 10.11
N GLY A 45 -20.40 -3.36 10.94
CA GLY A 45 -21.17 -4.58 10.75
C GLY A 45 -20.74 -5.49 9.59
N LEU A 46 -19.60 -5.26 8.91
CA LEU A 46 -19.09 -6.20 7.89
C LEU A 46 -18.69 -7.55 8.50
N GLY A 47 -18.23 -7.53 9.75
CA GLY A 47 -17.76 -8.71 10.46
C GLY A 47 -16.54 -9.39 9.82
N PRO A 48 -16.10 -10.54 10.35
CA PRO A 48 -15.00 -11.30 9.75
C PRO A 48 -15.43 -11.97 8.43
N VAL A 49 -14.61 -11.79 7.39
CA VAL A 49 -14.86 -12.37 6.06
C VAL A 49 -14.22 -13.76 5.95
N ASN A 50 -15.02 -14.79 6.26
CA ASN A 50 -14.58 -16.19 6.33
C ASN A 50 -15.06 -17.06 5.16
N GLY A 51 -14.95 -16.56 3.93
CA GLY A 51 -15.29 -17.35 2.75
C GLY A 51 -15.70 -16.53 1.55
N ALA A 52 -15.95 -17.20 0.43
CA ALA A 52 -16.31 -16.53 -0.82
C ALA A 52 -17.63 -15.77 -0.72
N ALA A 53 -18.67 -16.38 -0.13
CA ALA A 53 -19.97 -15.75 0.01
C ALA A 53 -19.93 -14.51 0.92
N ALA A 54 -19.23 -14.59 2.05
CA ALA A 54 -19.02 -13.45 2.94
C ALA A 54 -18.24 -12.32 2.26
N LEU A 55 -17.24 -12.66 1.42
CA LEU A 55 -16.50 -11.67 0.65
C LEU A 55 -17.39 -10.98 -0.38
N ASP A 56 -18.19 -11.75 -1.12
CA ASP A 56 -19.10 -11.20 -2.14
C ASP A 56 -20.15 -10.28 -1.48
N ALA A 57 -20.76 -10.72 -0.38
CA ALA A 57 -21.71 -9.89 0.38
C ALA A 57 -21.07 -8.61 0.92
N GLY A 58 -19.84 -8.71 1.42
CA GLY A 58 -19.09 -7.54 1.88
C GLY A 58 -18.77 -6.56 0.76
N LEU A 59 -18.42 -7.06 -0.43
CA LEU A 59 -18.20 -6.24 -1.61
C LEU A 59 -19.45 -5.48 -2.04
N GLU A 60 -20.61 -6.15 -2.09
CA GLU A 60 -21.88 -5.48 -2.43
C GLU A 60 -22.17 -4.32 -1.49
N ARG A 61 -21.95 -4.50 -0.18
CA ARG A 61 -22.11 -3.42 0.81
C ARG A 61 -21.13 -2.27 0.59
N ILE A 62 -19.85 -2.57 0.36
CA ILE A 62 -18.83 -1.54 0.08
C ILE A 62 -19.25 -0.71 -1.15
N TRP A 63 -19.76 -1.36 -2.19
CA TRP A 63 -20.08 -0.72 -3.46
C TRP A 63 -21.29 0.21 -3.46
N VAL A 64 -22.08 0.22 -2.39
CA VAL A 64 -23.15 1.20 -2.19
C VAL A 64 -22.57 2.61 -2.04
N GLU A 65 -21.58 2.77 -1.16
CA GLU A 65 -21.03 4.07 -0.78
C GLU A 65 -19.70 4.38 -1.46
N HIS A 66 -18.93 3.33 -1.73
CA HIS A 66 -17.58 3.41 -2.28
C HIS A 66 -17.53 2.95 -3.73
N ASN A 67 -16.56 3.48 -4.47
CA ASN A 67 -16.23 3.02 -5.81
C ASN A 67 -14.77 2.54 -5.91
N GLY A 68 -14.09 2.39 -4.78
CA GLY A 68 -12.83 1.67 -4.76
C GLY A 68 -12.50 1.06 -3.40
N ILE A 69 -11.54 0.16 -3.42
CA ILE A 69 -10.96 -0.48 -2.23
C ILE A 69 -9.45 -0.36 -2.31
N LYS A 70 -8.81 0.06 -1.22
CA LYS A 70 -7.41 -0.26 -0.97
C LYS A 70 -7.33 -1.56 -0.18
N HIS A 71 -6.65 -2.54 -0.74
CA HIS A 71 -6.45 -3.86 -0.14
C HIS A 71 -4.96 -4.14 0.03
N VAL A 72 -4.54 -4.29 1.28
CA VAL A 72 -3.21 -4.80 1.62
C VAL A 72 -3.31 -6.28 1.88
N TRP A 73 -2.33 -7.06 1.42
CA TRP A 73 -2.33 -8.52 1.57
C TRP A 73 -0.93 -9.06 1.83
N ASP A 74 -0.82 -10.28 2.35
CA ASP A 74 0.45 -10.99 2.47
C ASP A 74 0.42 -12.40 1.83
N SER A 75 1.58 -13.06 1.83
CA SER A 75 1.72 -14.42 1.28
C SER A 75 0.98 -15.50 2.08
N GLY A 76 0.69 -15.25 3.37
CA GLY A 76 -0.04 -16.17 4.25
C GLY A 76 -1.55 -16.15 3.99
N GLY A 77 -2.07 -15.04 3.49
CA GLY A 77 -3.49 -14.87 3.21
C GLY A 77 -4.13 -13.69 3.90
N TRP A 78 -3.39 -12.98 4.78
CA TRP A 78 -3.87 -11.79 5.47
C TRP A 78 -4.44 -10.77 4.46
N PRO A 79 -5.50 -10.01 4.80
CA PRO A 79 -6.22 -10.02 6.08
C PRO A 79 -7.21 -11.18 6.23
N PHE A 80 -7.33 -12.02 5.21
CA PHE A 80 -8.14 -13.23 5.28
C PHE A 80 -7.38 -14.38 5.92
N THR A 81 -8.10 -15.47 6.18
CA THR A 81 -7.51 -16.73 6.64
C THR A 81 -6.76 -17.49 5.54
N THR A 82 -6.98 -17.14 4.26
CA THR A 82 -6.33 -17.83 3.12
C THR A 82 -6.05 -16.90 1.94
N SER A 83 -4.97 -17.19 1.20
CA SER A 83 -4.64 -16.48 -0.06
C SER A 83 -5.68 -16.66 -1.19
N ARG A 84 -6.60 -17.62 -1.06
CA ARG A 84 -7.69 -17.84 -2.04
C ARG A 84 -8.66 -16.67 -2.06
N LEU A 85 -8.93 -16.06 -0.91
CA LEU A 85 -9.81 -14.89 -0.82
C LEU A 85 -9.15 -13.64 -1.39
N ASN A 86 -7.84 -13.44 -1.16
CA ASN A 86 -7.07 -12.41 -1.85
C ASN A 86 -7.13 -12.56 -3.37
N GLN A 87 -7.02 -13.79 -3.88
CA GLN A 87 -7.18 -14.05 -5.31
C GLN A 87 -8.60 -13.78 -5.81
N ARG A 88 -9.62 -14.19 -5.04
CA ARG A 88 -11.01 -13.95 -5.41
C ARG A 88 -11.29 -12.46 -5.50
N LEU A 89 -10.89 -11.69 -4.49
CA LEU A 89 -11.00 -10.23 -4.48
C LEU A 89 -10.34 -9.66 -5.74
N LEU A 90 -9.07 -10.00 -5.99
CA LEU A 90 -8.31 -9.48 -7.12
C LEU A 90 -8.97 -9.72 -8.48
N LEU A 91 -9.57 -10.91 -8.67
CA LEU A 91 -10.05 -11.33 -9.99
C LEU A 91 -11.54 -11.03 -10.23
N ARG A 92 -12.30 -10.64 -9.21
CA ARG A 92 -13.77 -10.54 -9.31
C ARG A 92 -14.38 -9.25 -8.78
N SER A 93 -13.63 -8.42 -8.04
CA SER A 93 -14.24 -7.29 -7.35
C SER A 93 -14.33 -5.99 -8.15
N ALA A 94 -13.38 -5.74 -9.06
CA ALA A 94 -13.18 -4.42 -9.67
C ALA A 94 -12.93 -4.50 -11.17
N GLY A 95 -13.41 -3.49 -11.91
CA GLY A 95 -13.13 -3.35 -13.35
C GLY A 95 -11.74 -2.78 -13.65
N ARG A 96 -11.12 -2.08 -12.69
CA ARG A 96 -9.76 -1.53 -12.79
C ARG A 96 -8.92 -1.89 -11.58
N VAL A 97 -7.71 -2.40 -11.81
CA VAL A 97 -6.77 -2.78 -10.75
C VAL A 97 -5.49 -1.95 -10.82
N ILE A 98 -5.11 -1.31 -9.72
CA ILE A 98 -3.78 -0.75 -9.52
C ILE A 98 -2.99 -1.76 -8.70
N PHE A 99 -2.02 -2.43 -9.32
CA PHE A 99 -1.15 -3.39 -8.65
C PHE A 99 0.13 -2.68 -8.23
N LEU A 100 0.23 -2.37 -6.94
CA LEU A 100 1.31 -1.55 -6.39
C LEU A 100 2.40 -2.42 -5.75
N THR A 101 3.63 -2.23 -6.22
CA THR A 101 4.84 -2.88 -5.70
C THR A 101 5.85 -1.86 -5.23
N ARG A 102 6.87 -2.29 -4.49
CA ARG A 102 8.01 -1.45 -4.12
C ARG A 102 9.30 -2.13 -4.53
N ARG A 103 10.13 -1.42 -5.29
CA ARG A 103 11.40 -1.97 -5.82
C ARG A 103 12.40 -2.19 -4.69
N ASN A 104 12.48 -1.25 -3.75
CA ASN A 104 13.32 -1.37 -2.57
C ASN A 104 12.66 -2.25 -1.50
N LEU A 105 12.81 -3.57 -1.67
CA LEU A 105 12.20 -4.58 -0.83
C LEU A 105 12.75 -4.55 0.61
N LEU A 106 14.04 -4.28 0.79
CA LEU A 106 14.65 -4.22 2.12
C LEU A 106 14.02 -3.09 2.94
N GLN A 107 13.91 -1.88 2.38
CA GLN A 107 13.19 -0.80 3.04
C GLN A 107 11.71 -1.14 3.29
N GLN A 108 11.06 -1.85 2.37
CA GLN A 108 9.66 -2.28 2.54
C GLN A 108 9.51 -3.20 3.77
N VAL A 109 10.37 -4.21 3.88
CA VAL A 109 10.33 -5.21 4.96
C VAL A 109 10.73 -4.57 6.29
N VAL A 110 11.81 -3.79 6.32
CA VAL A 110 12.22 -3.06 7.54
C VAL A 110 11.12 -2.11 7.99
N SER A 111 10.56 -1.32 7.07
CA SER A 111 9.42 -0.44 7.38
C SER A 111 8.23 -1.20 7.98
N ASN A 112 8.02 -2.45 7.60
CA ASN A 112 6.92 -3.26 8.08
C ASN A 112 7.19 -3.76 9.51
N GLU A 113 8.42 -4.20 9.79
CA GLU A 113 8.84 -4.55 11.15
C GLU A 113 8.75 -3.37 12.10
N LEU A 114 9.16 -2.17 11.68
CA LEU A 114 9.04 -0.98 12.53
C LEU A 114 7.58 -0.69 12.88
N THR A 115 6.67 -0.80 11.91
CA THR A 115 5.23 -0.65 12.14
C THR A 115 4.70 -1.70 13.12
N PHE A 116 5.16 -2.95 13.07
CA PHE A 116 4.79 -3.97 14.07
C PHE A 116 5.31 -3.66 15.47
N GLN A 117 6.53 -3.13 15.59
CA GLN A 117 7.08 -2.74 16.88
C GLN A 117 6.32 -1.55 17.49
N THR A 118 6.11 -0.50 16.69
CA THR A 118 5.49 0.74 17.16
C THR A 118 3.97 0.66 17.27
N ARG A 119 3.34 -0.33 16.60
CA ARG A 119 1.89 -0.37 16.32
C ARG A 119 1.40 0.90 15.62
N PHE A 120 2.29 1.55 14.88
CA PHE A 120 2.00 2.78 14.14
C PHE A 120 1.78 2.48 12.66
N TYR A 121 0.51 2.37 12.27
CA TYR A 121 0.15 1.94 10.92
C TYR A 121 -0.09 3.13 9.98
N ASN A 122 -0.96 4.10 10.36
CA ASN A 122 -1.42 5.16 9.45
C ASN A 122 -1.89 6.46 10.14
N HIS A 123 -1.30 6.90 11.25
CA HIS A 123 -1.63 8.21 11.85
C HIS A 123 -0.72 9.29 11.25
N TRP A 124 -1.28 10.42 10.84
CA TRP A 124 -0.54 11.49 10.12
C TRP A 124 -0.77 12.86 10.74
N GLN A 125 -1.61 12.92 11.76
CA GLN A 125 -2.02 14.13 12.43
C GLN A 125 -2.11 13.83 13.92
N GLY A 126 -1.91 14.87 14.73
CA GLY A 126 -1.93 14.76 16.18
C GLY A 126 -0.63 14.21 16.78
N PRO A 127 -0.58 14.13 18.12
CA PRO A 127 0.62 13.79 18.88
C PRO A 127 1.16 12.39 18.57
N GLU A 128 0.33 11.50 18.02
CA GLU A 128 0.77 10.16 17.62
C GLU A 128 1.81 10.18 16.48
N ARG A 129 1.90 11.27 15.69
CA ARG A 129 2.88 11.42 14.61
C ARG A 129 4.32 11.26 15.10
N ASP A 130 4.61 11.67 16.33
CA ASP A 130 5.96 11.65 16.90
C ASP A 130 6.32 10.29 17.49
N ARG A 131 5.35 9.36 17.58
CA ARG A 131 5.56 8.01 18.15
C ARG A 131 6.75 7.27 17.55
N PRO A 132 6.99 7.22 16.23
CA PRO A 132 8.18 6.59 15.67
C PRO A 132 9.50 7.26 16.10
N THR A 133 9.46 8.58 16.34
CA THR A 133 10.57 9.40 16.83
C THR A 133 10.69 9.37 18.36
N GLU A 134 9.75 8.81 19.09
CA GLU A 134 9.86 8.63 20.55
C GLU A 134 10.09 7.17 20.91
N PHE A 135 9.79 6.25 20.00
CA PHE A 135 9.86 4.82 20.24
C PHE A 135 11.31 4.32 20.38
N THR A 136 11.53 3.48 21.38
CA THR A 136 12.78 2.73 21.57
C THR A 136 12.70 1.41 20.80
N TYR A 137 13.37 1.36 19.64
CA TYR A 137 13.37 0.18 18.78
C TYR A 137 14.18 -0.98 19.36
N ARG A 138 13.71 -2.19 19.09
CA ARG A 138 14.45 -3.43 19.34
C ARG A 138 15.14 -3.90 18.06
N ASN A 139 16.15 -4.76 18.22
CA ASN A 139 16.76 -5.49 17.11
C ASN A 139 15.68 -6.11 16.21
N LEU A 140 15.89 -6.04 14.90
CA LEU A 140 14.99 -6.66 13.93
C LEU A 140 15.11 -8.19 13.97
N ASP A 141 13.99 -8.89 13.80
CA ASP A 141 14.00 -10.34 13.65
C ASP A 141 14.51 -10.71 12.26
N GLU A 142 15.79 -11.08 12.19
CA GLU A 142 16.43 -11.50 10.94
C GLU A 142 15.75 -12.70 10.26
N ARG A 143 15.14 -13.62 11.03
CA ARG A 143 14.44 -14.78 10.45
C ARG A 143 13.21 -14.28 9.70
N ARG A 144 12.47 -13.34 10.29
CA ARG A 144 11.33 -12.69 9.66
C ARG A 144 11.73 -11.87 8.44
N LEU A 145 12.80 -11.07 8.53
CA LEU A 145 13.35 -10.34 7.39
C LEU A 145 13.67 -11.28 6.23
N ARG A 146 14.45 -12.33 6.49
CA ARG A 146 14.84 -13.33 5.48
C ARG A 146 13.63 -14.03 4.86
N HIS A 147 12.62 -14.35 5.67
CA HIS A 147 11.37 -14.92 5.19
C HIS A 147 10.67 -13.95 4.23
N CYS A 148 10.42 -12.70 4.63
CA CYS A 148 9.74 -11.70 3.81
C CYS A 148 10.50 -11.38 2.52
N LEU A 149 11.82 -11.16 2.60
CA LEU A 149 12.68 -10.91 1.42
C LEU A 149 12.60 -12.03 0.37
N ARG A 150 12.30 -13.26 0.79
CA ARG A 150 12.11 -14.41 -0.12
C ARG A 150 10.65 -14.58 -0.56
N ALA A 151 9.69 -14.46 0.37
CA ALA A 151 8.30 -14.80 0.16
C ALA A 151 7.54 -13.71 -0.63
N TRP A 152 7.78 -12.44 -0.32
CA TRP A 152 7.01 -11.33 -0.88
C TRP A 152 7.18 -11.18 -2.40
N PRO A 153 8.40 -11.18 -2.97
CA PRO A 153 8.55 -11.09 -4.43
C PRO A 153 7.90 -12.27 -5.16
N ARG A 154 7.98 -13.48 -4.59
CA ARG A 154 7.34 -14.68 -5.15
C ARG A 154 5.82 -14.55 -5.15
N ALA A 155 5.24 -14.05 -4.06
CA ALA A 155 3.81 -13.84 -3.95
C ALA A 155 3.33 -12.72 -4.88
N ALA A 156 4.06 -11.60 -4.96
CA ALA A 156 3.77 -10.50 -5.89
C ALA A 156 3.84 -10.98 -7.35
N ALA A 157 4.88 -11.73 -7.72
CA ALA A 157 5.00 -12.32 -9.05
C ALA A 157 3.86 -13.31 -9.36
N LYS A 158 3.38 -14.08 -8.38
CA LYS A 158 2.23 -14.98 -8.53
C LYS A 158 0.95 -14.21 -8.84
N PHE A 159 0.64 -13.14 -8.11
CA PHE A 159 -0.55 -12.33 -8.36
C PHE A 159 -0.43 -11.52 -9.65
N ARG A 160 0.73 -10.93 -9.95
CA ARG A 160 1.00 -10.24 -11.21
C ARG A 160 0.75 -11.16 -12.41
N ARG A 161 1.25 -12.40 -12.39
CA ARG A 161 0.97 -13.38 -13.46
C ARG A 161 -0.51 -13.72 -13.61
N LYS A 162 -1.27 -13.79 -12.51
CA LYS A 162 -2.72 -14.03 -12.56
C LYS A 162 -3.46 -12.84 -13.19
N LEU A 163 -3.10 -11.61 -12.81
CA LEU A 163 -3.66 -10.39 -13.40
C LEU A 163 -3.42 -10.28 -14.90
N LEU A 164 -2.17 -10.51 -15.33
CA LEU A 164 -1.83 -10.44 -16.76
C LEU A 164 -2.58 -11.49 -17.60
N ARG A 165 -2.98 -12.62 -16.99
CA ARG A 165 -3.77 -13.67 -17.67
C ARG A 165 -5.27 -13.45 -17.60
N SER A 166 -5.77 -12.57 -16.74
CA SER A 166 -7.21 -12.42 -16.52
C SER A 166 -7.86 -11.41 -17.47
N GLY A 167 -7.08 -10.67 -18.27
CA GLY A 167 -7.61 -9.62 -19.15
C GLY A 167 -8.16 -8.40 -18.41
N LEU A 168 -7.95 -8.30 -17.09
CA LEU A 168 -8.42 -7.14 -16.30
C LEU A 168 -7.61 -5.91 -16.67
N ARG A 169 -8.28 -4.75 -16.75
CA ARG A 169 -7.61 -3.46 -16.92
C ARG A 169 -6.73 -3.22 -15.69
N THR A 170 -5.42 -3.29 -15.89
CA THR A 170 -4.44 -3.29 -14.81
C THR A 170 -3.39 -2.21 -15.05
N HIS A 171 -3.15 -1.39 -14.03
CA HIS A 171 -2.03 -0.46 -13.97
C HIS A 171 -0.99 -1.01 -12.99
N LEU A 172 0.18 -1.39 -13.50
CA LEU A 172 1.31 -1.81 -12.69
C LEU A 172 2.06 -0.56 -12.23
N LEU A 173 2.15 -0.35 -10.92
CA LEU A 173 2.75 0.84 -10.34
C LEU A 173 3.85 0.45 -9.36
N GLU A 174 4.99 1.11 -9.43
CA GLU A 174 6.03 1.00 -8.41
C GLU A 174 5.99 2.21 -7.47
N TYR A 175 6.19 1.98 -6.18
CA TYR A 175 6.27 3.02 -5.16
C TYR A 175 7.24 4.12 -5.56
N GLU A 176 8.43 3.75 -6.04
CA GLU A 176 9.50 4.66 -6.43
C GLU A 176 9.11 5.58 -7.60
N GLU A 177 8.12 5.19 -8.42
CA GLU A 177 7.62 6.05 -9.49
C GLU A 177 6.82 7.25 -8.97
N VAL A 178 6.21 7.15 -7.79
CA VAL A 178 5.35 8.21 -7.22
C VAL A 178 5.97 8.84 -5.99
N PHE A 179 6.67 8.06 -5.17
CA PHE A 179 7.15 8.46 -3.85
C PHE A 179 8.68 8.28 -3.71
N GLY A 180 9.37 7.97 -4.80
CA GLY A 180 10.83 7.89 -4.83
C GLY A 180 11.47 9.22 -4.39
N PRO A 181 12.53 9.19 -3.56
CA PRO A 181 13.17 10.41 -3.09
C PRO A 181 13.88 11.19 -4.22
N ASP A 182 14.20 10.51 -5.33
CA ASP A 182 14.86 11.04 -6.52
C ASP A 182 13.92 11.80 -7.48
N LYS A 183 12.63 11.91 -7.14
CA LYS A 183 11.62 12.58 -7.97
C LYS A 183 11.31 13.97 -7.44
N ASP A 184 11.19 14.94 -8.32
CA ASP A 184 10.61 16.24 -7.97
C ASP A 184 9.07 16.17 -7.91
N LEU A 185 8.44 17.18 -7.30
CA LEU A 185 6.99 17.21 -7.14
C LEU A 185 6.25 17.17 -8.49
N ALA A 186 6.77 17.84 -9.52
CA ALA A 186 6.18 17.85 -10.86
C ALA A 186 6.13 16.43 -11.47
N THR A 187 7.21 15.67 -11.37
CA THR A 187 7.27 14.28 -11.83
C THR A 187 6.28 13.39 -11.08
N ARG A 188 6.18 13.57 -9.75
CA ARG A 188 5.22 12.83 -8.92
C ARG A 188 3.78 13.15 -9.30
N ARG A 189 3.45 14.43 -9.52
CA ARG A 189 2.13 14.86 -10.03
C ARG A 189 1.83 14.24 -11.38
N GLY A 190 2.76 14.29 -12.33
CA GLY A 190 2.57 13.67 -13.65
C GLY A 190 2.37 12.16 -13.59
N ARG A 191 3.00 11.48 -12.62
CA ARG A 191 2.78 10.05 -12.35
C ARG A 191 1.40 9.79 -11.76
N LEU A 192 0.96 10.58 -10.78
CA LEU A 192 -0.41 10.50 -10.24
C LEU A 192 -1.47 10.81 -11.31
N GLY A 193 -1.21 11.79 -12.19
CA GLY A 193 -2.07 12.14 -13.32
C GLY A 193 -2.32 10.94 -14.23
N ARG A 194 -1.26 10.20 -14.61
CA ARG A 194 -1.40 8.94 -15.37
C ARG A 194 -2.22 7.87 -14.65
N VAL A 195 -2.13 7.79 -13.33
CA VAL A 195 -2.97 6.88 -12.54
C VAL A 195 -4.44 7.32 -12.62
N LEU A 196 -4.73 8.61 -12.48
CA LEU A 196 -6.08 9.16 -12.64
C LEU A 196 -6.63 8.93 -14.05
N GLU A 197 -5.83 9.16 -15.09
CA GLU A 197 -6.19 8.90 -16.49
C GLU A 197 -6.56 7.43 -16.72
N PHE A 198 -5.79 6.49 -16.16
CA PHE A 198 -6.12 5.07 -16.17
C PHE A 198 -7.49 4.79 -15.53
N LEU A 199 -7.85 5.54 -14.49
CA LEU A 199 -9.16 5.48 -13.85
C LEU A 199 -10.25 6.27 -14.60
N GLY A 200 -9.93 6.89 -15.74
CA GLY A 200 -10.84 7.73 -16.51
C GLY A 200 -11.15 9.06 -15.81
N ARG A 201 -10.17 9.63 -15.11
CA ARG A 201 -10.23 10.87 -14.34
C ARG A 201 -9.10 11.80 -14.74
N SER A 202 -9.17 13.07 -14.33
CA SER A 202 -8.15 14.08 -14.63
C SER A 202 -7.69 14.78 -13.36
N LEU A 203 -6.40 15.08 -13.27
CA LEU A 203 -5.86 15.95 -12.22
C LEU A 203 -6.30 17.41 -12.45
N GLU A 204 -6.69 17.75 -13.68
CA GLU A 204 -7.11 19.10 -14.07
C GLU A 204 -8.58 19.42 -13.75
N ASP A 205 -9.36 18.49 -13.18
CA ASP A 205 -10.70 18.82 -12.67
C ASP A 205 -10.57 19.87 -11.55
N ASP A 206 -11.27 20.99 -11.68
CA ASP A 206 -11.17 22.16 -10.79
C ASP A 206 -11.58 21.86 -9.34
N ARG A 207 -12.31 20.77 -9.12
CA ARG A 207 -12.76 20.33 -7.79
C ARG A 207 -11.75 19.44 -7.09
N VAL A 208 -10.64 19.09 -7.75
CA VAL A 208 -9.56 18.30 -7.14
C VAL A 208 -8.81 19.16 -6.13
N ASP A 209 -8.63 18.64 -4.92
CA ASP A 209 -7.80 19.29 -3.90
C ASP A 209 -6.30 19.11 -4.22
N ARG A 210 -5.79 19.94 -5.14
CA ARG A 210 -4.39 19.88 -5.61
C ARG A 210 -3.40 20.19 -4.50
N ARG A 211 -3.73 21.09 -3.57
CA ARG A 211 -2.88 21.41 -2.42
C ARG A 211 -2.68 20.19 -1.55
N ARG A 212 -3.75 19.47 -1.24
CA ARG A 212 -3.67 18.25 -0.45
C ARG A 212 -2.91 17.14 -1.17
N ILE A 213 -3.05 17.04 -2.49
CA ILE A 213 -2.24 16.11 -3.30
C ILE A 213 -0.76 16.43 -3.13
N ASP A 214 -0.36 17.70 -3.19
CA ASP A 214 1.04 18.09 -3.05
C ASP A 214 1.61 17.70 -1.68
N GLU A 215 0.86 17.98 -0.61
CA GLU A 215 1.23 17.58 0.74
C GLU A 215 1.41 16.06 0.87
N LEU A 216 0.61 15.25 0.14
CA LEU A 216 0.68 13.79 0.15
C LEU A 216 1.79 13.22 -0.74
N LEU A 217 2.21 13.96 -1.77
CA LEU A 217 3.28 13.59 -2.69
C LEU A 217 4.66 14.08 -2.22
N ASP A 218 4.71 15.05 -1.30
CA ASP A 218 5.95 15.55 -0.72
C ASP A 218 6.50 14.59 0.35
N PRO A 219 7.68 13.98 0.18
CA PRO A 219 8.30 13.11 1.17
C PRO A 219 8.63 13.81 2.49
N GLY A 220 8.87 15.12 2.49
CA GLY A 220 9.13 15.87 3.72
C GLY A 220 7.90 15.93 4.63
N MET A 221 6.71 15.96 4.01
CA MET A 221 5.43 16.05 4.70
C MET A 221 4.78 14.67 4.91
N ALA A 222 4.95 13.78 3.93
CA ALA A 222 4.27 12.50 3.81
C ALA A 222 5.17 11.28 4.12
N ARG A 223 6.34 11.43 4.75
CA ARG A 223 7.17 10.27 5.14
C ARG A 223 7.34 10.17 6.65
N VAL A 224 6.75 9.14 7.23
CA VAL A 224 6.92 8.76 8.64
C VAL A 224 8.19 7.95 8.87
N ASN A 225 8.80 7.36 7.83
CA ASN A 225 10.01 6.55 7.97
C ASN A 225 11.17 7.18 7.19
N SER A 226 11.87 8.10 7.85
CA SER A 226 13.10 8.74 7.37
C SER A 226 14.33 7.85 7.61
N ALA A 227 15.46 8.20 6.99
CA ALA A 227 16.74 7.54 7.28
C ALA A 227 17.09 7.64 8.78
N GLU A 228 16.81 8.79 9.40
CA GLU A 228 16.97 9.02 10.84
C GLU A 228 16.22 7.99 11.69
N ILE A 229 14.97 7.68 11.35
CA ILE A 229 14.19 6.66 12.07
C ILE A 229 14.80 5.28 11.92
N TYR A 230 15.39 4.95 10.76
CA TYR A 230 16.09 3.68 10.58
C TYR A 230 17.37 3.61 11.42
N PHE A 231 18.13 4.69 11.53
CA PHE A 231 19.35 4.73 12.36
C PHE A 231 19.11 4.50 13.86
N ARG A 232 17.88 4.72 14.34
CA ARG A 232 17.50 4.42 15.73
C ARG A 232 17.32 2.94 16.02
N VAL A 233 17.26 2.09 14.99
CA VAL A 233 17.08 0.66 15.16
C VAL A 233 18.43 0.03 15.51
N PRO A 234 18.57 -0.65 16.67
CA PRO A 234 19.81 -1.30 17.03
C PRO A 234 20.25 -2.29 15.96
N GLY A 235 21.54 -2.23 15.57
CA GLY A 235 22.14 -3.13 14.58
C GLY A 235 21.72 -2.89 13.12
N ILE A 236 21.05 -1.79 12.78
CA ILE A 236 20.52 -1.56 11.43
C ILE A 236 21.59 -1.57 10.33
N GLU A 237 22.79 -1.09 10.60
CA GLU A 237 23.89 -1.13 9.62
C GLU A 237 24.35 -2.57 9.34
N ALA A 238 24.30 -3.45 10.34
CA ALA A 238 24.58 -4.86 10.15
C ALA A 238 23.49 -5.52 9.28
N ILE A 239 22.23 -5.09 9.44
CA ILE A 239 21.12 -5.50 8.57
C ILE A 239 21.36 -5.01 7.13
N GLU A 240 21.73 -3.75 6.93
CA GLU A 240 22.09 -3.16 5.62
C GLU A 240 23.20 -3.99 4.95
N ARG A 241 24.33 -4.22 5.65
CA ARG A 241 25.45 -4.99 5.10
C ARG A 241 25.08 -6.43 4.75
N LYS A 242 24.18 -7.05 5.53
CA LYS A 242 23.83 -8.47 5.41
C LYS A 242 22.74 -8.74 4.36
N PHE A 243 21.79 -7.83 4.22
CA PHE A 243 20.61 -8.02 3.37
C PHE A 243 20.48 -7.00 2.24
N GLY A 244 21.27 -5.92 2.25
CA GLY A 244 21.32 -4.90 1.20
C GLY A 244 22.03 -5.41 -0.05
N SER A 245 21.43 -5.18 -1.21
CA SER A 245 21.97 -5.52 -2.52
C SER A 245 21.16 -4.84 -3.62
N ASP A 246 21.67 -4.79 -4.85
CA ASP A 246 20.87 -4.28 -5.98
C ASP A 246 19.60 -5.11 -6.25
N ARG A 247 19.57 -6.36 -5.78
CA ARG A 247 18.40 -7.23 -5.88
C ARG A 247 17.34 -6.93 -4.84
N THR A 248 17.73 -6.59 -3.61
CA THR A 248 16.84 -6.39 -2.47
C THR A 248 16.59 -4.92 -2.14
N GLY A 249 17.40 -4.01 -2.69
CA GLY A 249 17.45 -2.61 -2.31
C GLY A 249 18.39 -2.35 -1.14
N TRP A 250 18.46 -1.08 -0.76
CA TRP A 250 19.36 -0.52 0.25
C TRP A 250 18.56 0.39 1.20
N LEU A 251 18.85 0.42 2.48
CA LEU A 251 18.22 1.33 3.43
C LEU A 251 18.74 2.76 3.28
N PHE A 252 20.03 2.93 2.96
CA PHE A 252 20.71 4.22 3.03
C PHE A 252 21.40 4.68 1.74
N ARG A 253 21.28 3.92 0.64
CA ARG A 253 21.87 4.23 -0.67
C ARG A 253 20.85 4.73 -1.68
#